data_AF-A0A4P5R8U2-F1
#
_entry.id   AF-A0A4P5R8U2-F1
#
_cell.length_a   1.000
_cell.length_b   1.000
_cell.length_c   1.000
_cell.angle_alpha   90.00
_cell.angle_beta   90.00
_cell.angle_gamma   90.00
#
_symmetry.space_group_name_H-M   'P 1'
#
loop_
_entity.id
_entity.type
_entity.pdbx_description
1 polymer ?
#
loop_
_entity_poly.entity_id
_entity_poly.type
_entity_poly.pdbx_seq_one_letter_code
_entity_poly.pdbx_strand_id
1 'polypeptide(L)'
;MNPFEVPEKPVTVFITDPFEKNPLDESLFNVVIRTSSAKSAREDIAGAVFNICMQVSNTSPIILVAQERSGTLLPGIGSGLRASYRKLAGYIFIDGTLPAPNQVSTPNSQWLEHYFDSVPLTEDWPNAPVVYIQTKEDSSIWAEQVKVRGWKLFTEEVKTALAKSISVIVGETDKN
;
A
#
# COMPACT_ATOMS: atom_id res chain seq x y z
N MET A 1 -20.23 -19.75 11.93
CA MET A 1 -19.57 -18.90 10.90
C MET A 1 -19.63 -19.68 9.61
N ASN A 2 -20.36 -19.19 8.60
CA ASN A 2 -20.58 -19.94 7.36
C ASN A 2 -19.34 -19.79 6.47
N PRO A 3 -18.59 -20.86 6.16
CA PRO A 3 -17.40 -20.77 5.32
C PRO A 3 -17.70 -20.40 3.85
N PHE A 4 -18.99 -20.30 3.48
CA PHE A 4 -19.47 -19.98 2.14
C PHE A 4 -20.10 -18.58 2.03
N GLU A 5 -19.95 -17.74 3.05
CA GLU A 5 -20.41 -16.35 2.97
C GLU A 5 -19.61 -15.63 1.87
N VAL A 6 -20.33 -15.05 0.90
CA VAL A 6 -19.74 -14.30 -0.21
C VAL A 6 -18.77 -13.28 0.39
N PRO A 7 -17.49 -13.26 0.01
CA PRO A 7 -16.56 -12.30 0.56
C PRO A 7 -17.14 -10.90 0.35
N GLU A 8 -17.30 -10.15 1.43
CA GLU A 8 -17.68 -8.76 1.37
C GLU A 8 -16.77 -8.04 0.36
N LYS A 9 -17.35 -7.05 -0.34
CA LYS A 9 -16.61 -6.28 -1.34
C LYS A 9 -15.28 -5.79 -0.75
N PRO A 10 -14.16 -5.93 -1.46
CA PRO A 10 -12.88 -5.45 -0.97
C PRO A 10 -12.94 -3.95 -0.69
N VAL A 11 -12.33 -3.55 0.42
CA VAL A 11 -12.24 -2.15 0.86
C VAL A 11 -10.82 -1.66 0.56
N THR A 12 -10.74 -0.62 -0.27
CA THR A 12 -9.49 0.09 -0.53
C THR A 12 -9.22 1.06 0.60
N VAL A 13 -8.05 0.94 1.22
CA VAL A 13 -7.57 1.84 2.26
C VAL A 13 -6.35 2.57 1.73
N PHE A 14 -6.49 3.88 1.50
CA PHE A 14 -5.42 4.73 1.00
C PHE A 14 -4.65 5.36 2.17
N ILE A 15 -3.36 5.06 2.23
CA ILE A 15 -2.41 5.65 3.17
C ILE A 15 -1.68 6.77 2.43
N THR A 16 -1.84 8.00 2.94
CA THR A 16 -1.22 9.18 2.34
C THR A 16 -0.53 10.05 3.38
N ASP A 17 0.55 10.69 2.97
CA ASP A 17 1.20 11.75 3.72
C ASP A 17 0.43 13.07 3.49
N PRO A 18 0.14 13.86 4.53
CA PRO A 18 -0.52 15.16 4.38
C PRO A 18 0.31 16.19 3.59
N PHE A 19 1.62 15.97 3.43
CA PHE A 19 2.55 16.86 2.74
C PHE A 19 2.94 16.38 1.34
N GLU A 20 2.15 15.47 0.78
CA GLU A 20 2.34 14.96 -0.56
C GLU A 20 2.27 16.10 -1.59
N LYS A 21 3.29 16.20 -2.46
CA LYS A 21 3.37 17.31 -3.43
C LYS A 21 2.25 17.28 -4.47
N ASN A 22 1.78 16.08 -4.83
CA ASN A 22 0.73 15.87 -5.81
C ASN A 22 -0.28 14.87 -5.23
N PRO A 23 -1.20 15.32 -4.35
CA PRO A 23 -2.16 14.44 -3.73
C PRO A 23 -3.13 13.88 -4.78
N LEU A 24 -3.46 12.59 -4.66
CA LEU A 24 -4.49 11.95 -5.48
C LEU A 24 -5.90 12.36 -5.05
N ASP A 25 -6.86 12.17 -5.95
CA ASP A 25 -8.28 12.30 -5.63
C ASP A 25 -8.69 11.22 -4.63
N GLU A 26 -8.96 11.64 -3.39
CA GLU A 26 -9.35 10.77 -2.29
C GLU A 26 -10.68 10.05 -2.51
N SER A 27 -11.54 10.58 -3.39
CA SER A 27 -12.83 9.94 -3.72
C SER A 27 -12.69 8.59 -4.45
N LEU A 28 -11.48 8.28 -4.93
CA LEU A 28 -11.14 6.99 -5.54
C LEU A 28 -11.09 5.84 -4.52
N PHE A 29 -11.01 6.14 -3.22
CA PHE A 29 -10.77 5.16 -2.17
C PHE A 29 -11.93 5.08 -1.18
N ASN A 30 -12.11 3.90 -0.57
CA ASN A 30 -13.19 3.70 0.40
C ASN A 30 -12.87 4.31 1.76
N VAL A 31 -11.60 4.22 2.18
CA VAL A 31 -11.10 4.79 3.43
C VAL A 31 -9.78 5.50 3.15
N VAL A 32 -9.61 6.69 3.71
CA VAL A 32 -8.37 7.46 3.62
C VAL A 32 -7.80 7.64 5.02
N ILE A 33 -6.56 7.21 5.20
CA ILE A 33 -5.79 7.37 6.43
C ILE A 33 -4.61 8.31 6.13
N ARG A 34 -4.61 9.45 6.80
CA ARG A 34 -3.49 10.40 6.75
C ARG A 34 -2.49 10.04 7.84
N THR A 35 -1.22 9.89 7.47
CA THR A 35 -0.15 9.72 8.46
C THR A 35 0.06 11.04 9.19
N SER A 36 0.56 10.97 10.43
CA SER A 36 0.72 12.15 11.29
C SER A 36 1.99 12.96 10.97
N SER A 37 2.83 12.47 10.05
CA SER A 37 4.07 13.08 9.55
C SER A 37 5.15 13.45 10.58
N ALA A 38 4.91 13.35 11.90
CA ALA A 38 5.68 14.18 12.84
C ALA A 38 6.59 13.47 13.85
N LYS A 39 6.64 12.12 13.94
CA LYS A 39 7.46 11.48 15.01
C LYS A 39 8.18 10.19 14.66
N SER A 40 7.52 9.18 14.08
CA SER A 40 8.19 7.96 13.61
C SER A 40 7.28 7.09 12.74
N ALA A 41 7.87 6.28 11.85
CA ALA A 41 7.15 5.28 11.05
C ALA A 41 6.36 4.30 11.93
N ARG A 42 6.87 3.95 13.12
CA ARG A 42 6.21 3.04 14.07
C ARG A 42 4.86 3.59 14.55
N GLU A 43 4.83 4.87 14.90
CA GLU A 43 3.59 5.54 15.34
C GLU A 43 2.58 5.61 14.19
N ASP A 44 3.02 5.95 12.99
CA ASP A 44 2.15 6.02 11.82
C ASP A 44 1.60 4.64 11.43
N ILE A 45 2.41 3.58 11.52
CA ILE A 45 1.94 2.19 11.33
C ILE A 45 0.89 1.83 12.39
N ALA A 46 1.18 2.04 13.68
CA ALA A 46 0.27 1.68 14.75
C ALA A 46 -1.06 2.45 14.67
N GLY A 47 -0.97 3.76 14.41
CA GLY A 47 -2.13 4.63 14.22
C GLY A 47 -2.96 4.24 13.00
N ALA A 48 -2.33 3.90 11.88
CA ALA A 48 -3.05 3.44 10.70
C ALA A 48 -3.78 2.12 10.96
N VAL A 49 -3.11 1.12 11.56
CA VAL A 49 -3.72 -0.17 11.92
C VAL A 49 -4.93 0.05 12.84
N PHE A 50 -4.78 0.86 13.88
CA PHE A 50 -5.88 1.18 14.79
C PHE A 50 -7.07 1.82 14.06
N ASN A 51 -6.83 2.85 13.25
CA ASN A 51 -7.89 3.54 12.52
C ASN A 51 -8.62 2.63 11.52
N ILE A 52 -7.89 1.73 10.85
CA ILE A 52 -8.48 0.74 9.93
C ILE A 52 -9.33 -0.30 10.70
N CYS A 53 -8.90 -0.70 11.90
CA CYS A 53 -9.68 -1.56 12.81
C CYS A 53 -10.95 -0.91 13.31
N MET A 54 -10.99 0.42 13.43
CA MET A 54 -12.20 1.14 13.83
C MET A 54 -13.19 1.39 12.68
N GLN A 55 -12.72 1.45 11.43
CA GLN A 55 -13.55 1.89 10.29
C GLN A 55 -13.98 0.76 9.35
N VAL A 56 -13.22 -0.31 9.26
CA VAL A 56 -13.45 -1.39 8.30
C VAL A 56 -13.87 -2.64 9.06
N SER A 57 -14.85 -3.40 8.55
CA SER A 57 -15.25 -4.68 9.15
C SER A 57 -14.11 -5.71 9.14
N ASN A 58 -14.09 -6.62 10.09
CA ASN A 58 -13.10 -7.71 10.13
C ASN A 58 -13.33 -8.78 9.04
N THR A 59 -14.52 -8.82 8.46
CA THR A 59 -14.92 -9.75 7.38
C THR A 59 -14.55 -9.25 5.98
N SER A 60 -14.42 -7.94 5.78
CA SER A 60 -14.06 -7.33 4.50
C SER A 60 -12.58 -7.56 4.16
N PRO A 61 -12.26 -8.04 2.95
CA PRO A 61 -10.88 -8.04 2.44
C PRO A 61 -10.38 -6.60 2.28
N ILE A 62 -9.17 -6.33 2.76
CA ILE A 62 -8.54 -5.00 2.72
C ILE A 62 -7.49 -4.98 1.62
N ILE A 63 -7.56 -3.97 0.76
CA ILE A 63 -6.49 -3.65 -0.19
C ILE A 63 -5.82 -2.38 0.31
N LEU A 64 -4.54 -2.49 0.68
CA LEU A 64 -3.76 -1.33 1.12
C LEU A 64 -3.21 -0.61 -0.11
N VAL A 65 -3.49 0.68 -0.20
CA VAL A 65 -3.01 1.54 -1.29
C VAL A 65 -2.14 2.63 -0.69
N ALA A 66 -1.01 2.95 -1.32
CA ALA A 66 -0.22 4.10 -0.92
C ALA A 66 0.48 4.76 -2.10
N GLN A 67 0.69 6.06 -1.95
CA GLN A 67 1.44 6.88 -2.90
C GLN A 67 2.82 7.24 -2.34
N GLU A 68 3.80 7.40 -3.24
CA GLU A 68 5.17 7.84 -2.98
C GLU A 68 5.72 7.32 -1.64
N ARG A 69 5.92 8.21 -0.66
CA ARG A 69 6.61 7.91 0.60
C ARG A 69 5.83 6.93 1.47
N SER A 70 4.51 7.05 1.49
CA SER A 70 3.63 6.20 2.29
C SER A 70 3.70 4.72 1.88
N GLY A 71 4.19 4.41 0.68
CA GLY A 71 4.44 3.04 0.20
C GLY A 71 5.28 2.21 1.18
N THR A 72 6.29 2.83 1.79
CA THR A 72 7.20 2.18 2.74
C THR A 72 6.54 1.74 4.04
N LEU A 73 5.36 2.28 4.38
CA LEU A 73 4.61 1.95 5.59
C LEU A 73 3.67 0.74 5.40
N LEU A 74 3.29 0.44 4.15
CA LEU A 74 2.37 -0.65 3.84
C LEU A 74 2.78 -2.00 4.44
N PRO A 75 4.08 -2.36 4.54
CA PRO A 75 4.48 -3.59 5.22
C PRO A 75 4.14 -3.67 6.69
N GLY A 76 4.51 -2.64 7.44
CA GLY A 76 4.21 -2.59 8.86
C GLY A 76 2.71 -2.62 9.10
N ILE A 77 1.96 -1.86 8.29
CA ILE A 77 0.50 -1.81 8.39
C ILE A 77 -0.11 -3.18 8.06
N GLY A 78 0.29 -3.81 6.96
CA GLY A 78 -0.20 -5.13 6.57
C GLY A 78 0.09 -6.21 7.61
N SER A 79 1.27 -6.19 8.21
CA SER A 79 1.62 -7.08 9.32
C SER A 79 0.78 -6.83 10.57
N GLY A 80 0.58 -5.56 10.95
CA GLY A 80 -0.29 -5.20 12.08
C GLY A 80 -1.76 -5.57 11.86
N LEU A 81 -2.27 -5.43 10.63
CA LEU A 81 -3.61 -5.86 10.26
C LEU A 81 -3.79 -7.37 10.38
N ARG A 82 -2.82 -8.16 9.90
CA ARG A 82 -2.85 -9.63 10.07
C ARG A 82 -2.78 -10.06 11.53
N ALA A 83 -1.90 -9.43 12.31
CA ALA A 83 -1.83 -9.66 13.77
C ALA A 83 -3.14 -9.30 14.48
N SER A 84 -3.94 -8.40 13.88
CA SER A 84 -5.28 -8.02 14.32
C SER A 84 -6.39 -8.88 13.68
N TYR A 85 -6.06 -10.03 13.09
CA TYR A 85 -6.99 -10.95 12.41
C TYR A 85 -7.80 -10.31 11.27
N ARG A 86 -7.23 -9.33 10.59
CA ARG A 86 -7.84 -8.69 9.41
C ARG A 86 -7.46 -9.42 8.14
N LYS A 87 -8.41 -9.53 7.21
CA LYS A 87 -8.19 -10.14 5.88
C LYS A 87 -7.47 -9.16 4.96
N LEU A 88 -6.17 -9.29 4.81
CA LEU A 88 -5.42 -8.49 3.83
C LEU A 88 -5.44 -9.19 2.47
N ALA A 89 -6.06 -8.56 1.47
CA ALA A 89 -6.17 -9.08 0.12
C ALA A 89 -4.95 -8.78 -0.75
N GLY A 90 -4.31 -7.61 -0.57
CA GLY A 90 -3.15 -7.24 -1.36
C GLY A 90 -2.72 -5.79 -1.16
N TYR A 91 -1.72 -5.39 -1.94
CA TYR A 91 -1.12 -4.06 -1.89
C TYR A 91 -1.11 -3.41 -3.29
N ILE A 92 -1.38 -2.11 -3.34
CA ILE A 92 -1.27 -1.28 -4.53
C ILE A 92 -0.33 -0.11 -4.21
N PHE A 93 0.70 0.05 -5.02
CA PHE A 93 1.62 1.19 -4.94
C PHE A 93 1.36 2.13 -6.11
N ILE A 94 1.14 3.41 -5.86
CA ILE A 94 0.96 4.44 -6.89
C ILE A 94 2.18 5.35 -6.86
N ASP A 95 3.10 5.18 -7.80
CA ASP A 95 4.43 5.81 -7.77
C ASP A 95 5.14 5.64 -6.41
N GLY A 96 4.78 4.58 -5.69
CA GLY A 96 5.19 4.33 -4.32
C GLY A 96 6.65 3.95 -4.21
N THR A 97 7.31 4.44 -3.17
CA THR A 97 8.62 3.98 -2.71
C THR A 97 8.46 2.56 -2.20
N LEU A 98 9.20 1.62 -2.77
CA LEU A 98 9.20 0.25 -2.29
C LEU A 98 10.12 0.11 -1.07
N PRO A 99 9.77 -0.74 -0.09
CA PRO A 99 10.70 -1.11 0.95
C PRO A 99 11.92 -1.81 0.33
N ALA A 100 13.13 -1.31 0.60
CA ALA A 100 14.38 -1.90 0.15
C ALA A 100 15.22 -2.32 1.36
N PRO A 101 15.78 -3.55 1.39
CA PRO A 101 16.55 -4.06 2.54
C PRO A 101 17.82 -3.25 2.83
N ASN A 102 18.31 -2.47 1.85
CA ASN A 102 19.27 -1.41 2.05
C ASN A 102 18.67 -0.18 1.38
N GLN A 103 18.43 0.89 2.13
CA GLN A 103 17.86 2.12 1.59
C GLN A 103 18.65 2.53 0.34
N VAL A 104 18.03 2.41 -0.84
CA VAL A 104 18.61 2.97 -2.06
C VAL A 104 18.64 4.47 -1.81
N SER A 105 19.83 5.07 -1.73
CA SER A 105 19.97 6.51 -1.58
C SER A 105 19.31 7.18 -2.79
N THR A 106 18.05 7.58 -2.64
CA THR A 106 17.41 8.46 -3.60
C THR A 106 17.87 9.88 -3.29
N PRO A 107 17.89 10.81 -4.26
CA PRO A 107 18.31 12.20 -4.01
C PRO A 107 17.54 12.90 -2.87
N ASN A 108 16.42 12.32 -2.42
CA ASN A 108 15.60 12.79 -1.31
C ASN A 108 15.59 11.86 -0.08
N SER A 109 16.53 10.92 0.09
CA SER A 109 16.50 9.93 1.19
C SER A 109 17.07 10.41 2.54
N GLN A 110 17.69 11.59 2.60
CA GLN A 110 18.33 12.09 3.84
C GLN A 110 17.37 12.23 5.05
N TRP A 111 16.05 12.36 4.82
CA TRP A 111 15.06 12.39 5.92
C TRP A 111 14.43 11.02 6.20
N LEU A 112 14.57 10.03 5.30
CA LEU A 112 14.08 8.66 5.51
C LEU A 112 14.93 7.90 6.53
N GLU A 113 16.22 8.23 6.65
CA GLU A 113 17.17 7.54 7.54
C GLU A 113 16.63 7.55 8.98
N HIS A 114 16.27 8.71 9.54
CA HIS A 114 15.75 8.80 10.91
C HIS A 114 14.29 8.36 11.11
N TYR A 115 13.45 8.47 10.08
CA TYR A 115 12.03 8.15 10.22
C TYR A 115 11.79 6.62 10.29
N PHE A 116 12.67 5.83 9.69
CA PHE A 116 12.61 4.35 9.67
C PHE A 116 13.57 3.64 10.64
N ASP A 117 14.44 4.36 11.35
CA ASP A 117 15.43 3.82 12.32
C ASP A 117 14.84 2.85 13.38
N SER A 118 13.52 2.82 13.55
CA SER A 118 12.80 2.03 14.56
C SER A 118 11.87 0.94 14.01
N VAL A 119 11.80 0.76 12.68
CA VAL A 119 10.94 -0.26 12.07
C VAL A 119 11.84 -1.29 11.39
N PRO A 120 11.81 -2.57 11.79
CA PRO A 120 12.50 -3.60 11.02
C PRO A 120 11.92 -3.55 9.61
N LEU A 121 12.75 -3.18 8.64
CA LEU A 121 12.44 -3.31 7.22
C LEU A 121 12.18 -4.80 7.03
N THR A 122 10.91 -5.17 6.89
CA THR A 122 10.50 -6.58 6.88
C THR A 122 11.23 -7.28 5.74
N GLU A 123 12.17 -8.15 6.08
CA GLU A 123 13.04 -8.89 5.15
C GLU A 123 12.21 -9.74 4.17
N ASP A 124 10.98 -10.09 4.57
CA ASP A 124 10.06 -11.01 3.87
C ASP A 124 8.86 -10.30 3.22
N TRP A 125 9.13 -9.41 2.25
CA TRP A 125 8.10 -8.72 1.46
C TRP A 125 7.82 -9.44 0.12
N PRO A 126 6.56 -9.72 -0.29
CA PRO A 126 5.26 -9.67 0.40
C PRO A 126 4.53 -11.04 0.42
N ASN A 127 3.70 -11.24 1.44
CA ASN A 127 2.85 -12.43 1.65
C ASN A 127 1.41 -12.24 1.15
N ALA A 128 1.20 -11.34 0.19
CA ALA A 128 -0.06 -11.11 -0.54
C ALA A 128 0.26 -10.52 -1.93
N PRO A 129 -0.67 -10.57 -2.91
CA PRO A 129 -0.49 -9.96 -4.22
C PRO A 129 -0.11 -8.48 -4.16
N VAL A 130 0.79 -8.06 -5.07
CA VAL A 130 1.22 -6.67 -5.21
C VAL A 130 1.03 -6.20 -6.64
N VAL A 131 0.47 -5.00 -6.76
CA VAL A 131 0.36 -4.26 -8.01
C VAL A 131 1.05 -2.90 -7.86
N TYR A 132 1.74 -2.48 -8.91
CA TYR A 132 2.35 -1.17 -9.02
C TYR A 132 1.70 -0.38 -10.14
N ILE A 133 1.37 0.88 -9.89
CA ILE A 133 0.86 1.84 -10.85
C ILE A 133 1.94 2.92 -10.99
N GLN A 134 2.54 3.00 -12.17
CA GLN A 134 3.53 4.00 -12.51
C GLN A 134 2.84 5.10 -13.33
N THR A 135 2.77 6.32 -12.79
CA THR A 135 2.26 7.49 -13.54
C THR A 135 3.34 8.53 -13.83
N LYS A 136 4.48 8.43 -13.13
CA LYS A 136 5.61 9.35 -13.26
C LYS A 136 6.81 8.68 -13.92
N GLU A 137 7.62 9.47 -14.61
CA GLU A 137 8.87 8.99 -15.18
C GLU A 137 9.92 8.73 -14.08
N ASP A 138 9.94 9.56 -13.03
CA ASP A 138 10.87 9.46 -11.90
C ASP A 138 10.69 8.19 -11.06
N SER A 139 9.52 7.53 -11.13
CA SER A 139 9.26 6.25 -10.46
C SER A 139 9.76 5.04 -11.28
N SER A 140 10.45 5.26 -12.41
CA SER A 140 11.04 4.21 -13.24
C SER A 140 12.03 3.30 -12.50
N ILE A 141 12.78 3.84 -11.53
CA ILE A 141 13.67 3.05 -10.65
C ILE A 141 12.88 1.96 -9.92
N TRP A 142 11.66 2.28 -9.46
CA TRP A 142 10.79 1.31 -8.81
C TRP A 142 10.12 0.38 -9.80
N ALA A 143 9.77 0.84 -11.01
CA ALA A 143 9.21 0.00 -12.05
C ALA A 143 10.15 -1.16 -12.44
N GLU A 144 11.46 -0.92 -12.52
CA GLU A 144 12.44 -2.01 -12.73
C GLU A 144 12.47 -3.00 -11.58
N GLN A 145 12.39 -2.50 -10.34
CA GLN A 145 12.31 -3.30 -9.12
C GLN A 145 11.01 -4.16 -9.06
N VAL A 146 9.90 -3.65 -9.58
CA VAL A 146 8.61 -4.37 -9.72
C VAL A 146 8.73 -5.51 -10.72
N LYS A 147 9.37 -5.27 -11.88
CA LYS A 147 9.60 -6.27 -12.92
C LYS A 147 10.45 -7.44 -12.40
N VAL A 148 11.55 -7.14 -11.70
CA VAL A 148 12.42 -8.18 -11.12
C VAL A 148 11.67 -9.06 -10.12
N ARG A 149 10.71 -8.49 -9.38
CA ARG A 149 9.86 -9.24 -8.44
C ARG A 149 8.67 -9.94 -9.08
N GLY A 150 8.47 -9.79 -10.40
CA GLY A 150 7.35 -10.39 -11.14
C GLY A 150 5.97 -9.83 -10.76
N TRP A 151 5.92 -8.65 -10.15
CA TRP A 151 4.67 -8.00 -9.77
C TRP A 151 4.00 -7.35 -10.99
N LYS A 152 2.68 -7.16 -10.92
CA LYS A 152 1.94 -6.50 -12.00
C LYS A 152 2.23 -5.00 -12.00
N LEU A 153 2.48 -4.46 -13.20
CA LEU A 153 2.76 -3.05 -13.44
C LEU A 153 1.72 -2.50 -14.41
N PHE A 154 1.07 -1.40 -14.04
CA PHE A 154 0.23 -0.61 -14.92
C PHE A 154 0.84 0.78 -15.10
N THR A 155 0.73 1.34 -16.31
CA THR A 155 1.26 2.67 -16.65
C THR A 155 0.17 3.63 -17.14
N GLU A 156 -1.09 3.26 -16.93
CA GLU A 156 -2.27 4.02 -17.33
C GLU A 156 -2.63 5.07 -16.27
N GLU A 157 -3.65 5.88 -16.56
CA GLU A 157 -4.21 6.82 -15.60
C GLU A 157 -4.71 6.11 -14.32
N VAL A 158 -4.52 6.76 -13.16
CA VAL A 158 -4.69 6.16 -11.82
C VAL A 158 -6.04 5.50 -11.64
N LYS A 159 -7.15 6.18 -11.97
CA LYS A 159 -8.50 5.64 -11.78
C LYS A 159 -8.70 4.35 -12.59
N THR A 160 -8.24 4.35 -13.83
CA THR A 160 -8.31 3.18 -14.72
C THR A 160 -7.43 2.03 -14.20
N ALA A 161 -6.18 2.33 -13.86
CA ALA A 161 -5.22 1.36 -13.35
C ALA A 161 -5.63 0.80 -11.98
N LEU A 162 -6.21 1.61 -11.10
CA LEU A 162 -6.70 1.21 -9.78
C LEU A 162 -7.83 0.18 -9.90
N ALA A 163 -8.79 0.40 -10.80
CA ALA A 163 -9.87 -0.55 -11.05
C ALA A 163 -9.33 -1.92 -11.51
N LYS A 164 -8.42 -1.93 -12.50
CA LYS A 164 -7.75 -3.17 -12.97
C LYS A 164 -6.95 -3.85 -11.85
N SER A 165 -6.26 -3.07 -11.03
CA SER A 165 -5.45 -3.57 -9.91
C SER A 165 -6.30 -4.29 -8.87
N ILE A 166 -7.47 -3.75 -8.54
CA ILE A 166 -8.43 -4.39 -7.62
C ILE A 166 -8.90 -5.73 -8.19
N SER A 167 -9.29 -5.78 -9.46
CA SER A 167 -9.72 -7.01 -10.13
C SER A 167 -8.61 -8.07 -10.13
N VAL A 168 -7.38 -7.68 -10.45
CA VAL A 168 -6.19 -8.56 -10.37
C VAL A 168 -5.99 -9.12 -8.96
N ILE A 169 -6.07 -8.29 -7.91
CA ILE A 169 -5.85 -8.71 -6.52
C ILE A 169 -6.94 -9.66 -6.03
N VAL A 170 -8.19 -9.43 -6.43
CA VAL A 170 -9.34 -10.27 -6.05
C VAL A 170 -9.37 -11.59 -6.83
N GLY A 171 -8.53 -11.74 -7.87
CA GLY A 171 -8.52 -12.92 -8.74
C GLY A 171 -9.62 -12.87 -9.82
N GLU A 172 -10.25 -11.71 -10.01
CA GLU A 172 -11.07 -11.42 -11.18
C GLU A 172 -10.13 -11.01 -12.32
N THR A 173 -9.44 -11.99 -12.92
CA THR A 173 -8.77 -11.74 -14.20
C THR A 173 -9.83 -11.39 -15.24
N ASP A 174 -9.58 -10.32 -16.02
CA ASP A 174 -10.39 -9.90 -17.16
C ASP A 174 -10.87 -11.13 -17.94
N LYS A 175 -12.19 -11.33 -17.97
CA LYS A 175 -12.80 -12.23 -18.95
C LYS A 175 -12.71 -11.54 -20.31
N ASN A 176 -11.65 -11.87 -21.05
CA ASN A 176 -11.41 -11.62 -22.48
C ASN A 176 -11.22 -10.17 -22.93
#